data_AF-A0A7X3WFH5-F1
#
_entry.id   AF-A0A7X3WFH5-F1
#
_cell.length_a   1.000
_cell.length_b   1.000
_cell.length_c   1.000
_cell.angle_alpha   90.00
_cell.angle_beta   90.00
_cell.angle_gamma   90.00
#
_symmetry.space_group_name_H-M   'P 1'
#
loop_
_entity.id
_entity.type
_entity.pdbx_description
1 polymer ?
#
loop_
_entity_poly.entity_id
_entity_poly.type
_entity_poly.pdbx_seq_one_letter_code
_entity_poly.pdbx_strand_id
1 'polypeptide(L)'
;MFKKKRLIIPVLYCFGLFFATLAATYILSRTGAISNLFPTSEPLVSFQQFYVIAHDLDESGDLNAECELQLGGGVRLADWNDIVAYYEGGGSLDEFIAGIKMPIRDDMRPFFEQIVQTNKEKAASKSNITSTPETYDDEYRISLDGNLRYANTGRHYFVGRHDHIKPPGFLDHDNLNNNQLSLGSWRGRGGYAICYGEFNENTTGVPLASFQKFHLIAHNLDEYGDLNGLCQTELGENFRIADWNDIVAFYHDGGSLDDFIAGLRMAEREEIALPEMGLPIRIDTSNITEMPKEVPDAIADEYRISKDGELRWQIDRHYFVGRHEHIKPPGFLDHDHINNYQLTLGSWRGKGGYALAYGNLIDMSIYTVLLVFYGIVLCVTLTIIHILNPGWLFKGKTQE
;
A
#
# COMPACT_ATOMS: atom_id res chain seq x y z
N MET A 1 -72.77 37.57 -2.12
CA MET A 1 -72.31 36.61 -1.08
C MET A 1 -71.67 35.31 -1.62
N PHE A 2 -71.49 35.10 -2.94
CA PHE A 2 -71.03 33.80 -3.50
C PHE A 2 -69.57 33.72 -4.00
N LYS A 3 -68.71 34.74 -3.79
CA LYS A 3 -67.35 34.75 -4.36
C LYS A 3 -66.29 33.89 -3.64
N LYS A 4 -66.55 33.37 -2.43
CA LYS A 4 -65.54 32.58 -1.68
C LYS A 4 -65.40 31.11 -2.11
N LYS A 5 -66.35 30.52 -2.85
CA LYS A 5 -66.31 29.09 -3.20
C LYS A 5 -65.34 28.71 -4.33
N ARG A 6 -64.84 29.67 -5.12
CA ARG A 6 -63.99 29.38 -6.30
C ARG A 6 -62.53 29.05 -5.97
N LEU A 7 -62.03 29.37 -4.78
CA LEU A 7 -60.62 29.13 -4.43
C LEU A 7 -60.35 27.69 -3.95
N ILE A 8 -61.38 26.95 -3.50
CA ILE A 8 -61.20 25.66 -2.83
C ILE A 8 -60.79 24.55 -3.79
N ILE A 9 -61.35 24.55 -5.01
CA ILE A 9 -61.13 23.49 -6.00
C ILE A 9 -59.66 23.39 -6.46
N PRO A 10 -58.98 24.47 -6.86
CA PRO A 10 -57.57 24.37 -7.27
C PRO A 10 -56.63 24.00 -6.11
N VAL A 11 -56.92 24.46 -4.89
CA VAL A 11 -56.14 24.07 -3.70
C VAL A 11 -56.25 22.57 -3.45
N LEU A 12 -57.45 22.00 -3.56
CA LEU A 12 -57.65 20.55 -3.45
C LEU A 12 -56.98 19.77 -4.59
N TYR A 13 -56.94 20.33 -5.80
CA TYR A 13 -56.27 19.70 -6.94
C TYR A 13 -54.75 19.67 -6.75
N CYS A 14 -54.14 20.77 -6.32
CA CYS A 14 -52.72 20.83 -5.98
C CYS A 14 -52.38 19.85 -4.83
N PHE A 15 -53.23 19.79 -3.81
CA PHE A 15 -53.07 18.83 -2.72
C PHE A 15 -53.17 17.38 -3.21
N GLY A 16 -54.14 17.07 -4.08
CA GLY A 16 -54.30 15.74 -4.67
C GLY A 16 -53.10 15.32 -5.51
N LEU A 17 -52.55 16.24 -6.33
CA LEU A 17 -51.38 15.97 -7.16
C LEU A 17 -50.13 15.76 -6.30
N PHE A 18 -49.94 16.58 -5.27
CA PHE A 18 -48.89 16.40 -4.27
C PHE A 18 -48.98 15.03 -3.59
N PHE A 19 -50.15 14.64 -3.11
CA PHE A 19 -50.35 13.32 -2.51
C PHE A 19 -50.17 12.17 -3.50
N ALA A 20 -50.56 12.33 -4.77
CA ALA A 20 -50.30 11.34 -5.80
C ALA A 20 -48.81 11.18 -6.10
N THR A 21 -48.04 12.28 -6.09
CA THR A 21 -46.58 12.22 -6.23
C THR A 21 -45.96 11.53 -5.02
N LEU A 22 -46.37 11.91 -3.81
CA LEU A 22 -45.91 11.29 -2.57
C LEU A 22 -46.26 9.78 -2.52
N ALA A 23 -47.45 9.40 -2.98
CA ALA A 23 -47.88 8.02 -3.07
C ALA A 23 -47.10 7.24 -4.13
N ALA A 24 -46.81 7.82 -5.30
CA ALA A 24 -45.97 7.18 -6.32
C ALA A 24 -44.54 6.97 -5.81
N THR A 25 -43.95 7.97 -5.15
CA THR A 25 -42.63 7.86 -4.50
C THR A 25 -42.65 6.80 -3.40
N TYR A 26 -43.69 6.76 -2.57
CA TYR A 26 -43.87 5.75 -1.53
C TYR A 26 -44.04 4.33 -2.11
N ILE A 27 -44.83 4.16 -3.17
CA ILE A 27 -45.02 2.87 -3.84
C ILE A 27 -43.71 2.40 -4.45
N LEU A 28 -42.99 3.26 -5.19
CA LEU A 28 -41.69 2.91 -5.75
C LEU A 28 -40.67 2.56 -4.65
N SER A 29 -40.73 3.22 -3.49
CA SER A 29 -39.87 2.87 -2.34
C SER A 29 -40.18 1.49 -1.76
N ARG A 30 -41.46 1.06 -1.81
CA ARG A 30 -41.91 -0.24 -1.30
C ARG A 30 -41.74 -1.41 -2.27
N THR A 31 -41.72 -1.17 -3.58
CA THR A 31 -41.59 -2.25 -4.57
C THR A 31 -40.15 -2.76 -4.73
N GLY A 32 -39.19 -2.21 -3.99
CA GLY A 32 -37.76 -2.54 -4.15
C GLY A 32 -37.13 -1.96 -5.41
N ALA A 33 -37.89 -1.24 -6.25
CA ALA A 33 -37.33 -0.54 -7.40
C ALA A 33 -36.40 0.62 -6.98
N ILE A 34 -36.56 1.14 -5.75
CA ILE A 34 -35.67 2.14 -5.14
C ILE A 34 -34.74 1.51 -4.08
N SER A 35 -34.81 0.21 -3.77
CA SER A 35 -33.91 -0.35 -2.73
C SER A 35 -32.43 -0.32 -3.14
N ASN A 36 -32.13 -0.24 -4.45
CA ASN A 36 -30.77 -0.03 -4.95
C ASN A 36 -30.31 1.44 -4.92
N LEU A 37 -31.22 2.37 -4.58
CA LEU A 37 -30.94 3.81 -4.54
C LEU A 37 -30.57 4.29 -3.13
N PHE A 38 -30.90 3.53 -2.08
CA PHE A 38 -30.54 3.88 -0.72
C PHE A 38 -29.54 2.86 -0.18
N PRO A 39 -28.34 3.31 0.28
CA PRO A 39 -27.40 2.43 0.94
C PRO A 39 -28.08 1.74 2.12
N THR A 40 -27.93 0.42 2.21
CA THR A 40 -28.51 -0.38 3.29
C THR A 40 -27.69 -0.26 4.58
N SER A 41 -26.44 0.21 4.49
CA SER A 41 -25.54 0.42 5.62
C SER A 41 -24.58 1.58 5.35
N GLU A 42 -24.07 2.20 6.42
CA GLU A 42 -22.91 3.08 6.32
C GLU A 42 -21.62 2.24 6.25
N PRO A 43 -20.58 2.69 5.52
CA PRO A 43 -19.30 2.01 5.53
C PRO A 43 -18.68 2.02 6.94
N LEU A 44 -17.98 0.95 7.30
CA LEU A 44 -17.30 0.84 8.60
C LEU A 44 -16.16 1.87 8.73
N VAL A 45 -15.47 2.09 7.61
CA VAL A 45 -14.46 3.12 7.43
C VAL A 45 -14.43 3.55 5.98
N SER A 46 -13.98 4.77 5.74
CA SER A 46 -13.79 5.31 4.40
C SER A 46 -12.50 6.12 4.34
N PHE A 47 -11.78 6.00 3.22
CA PHE A 47 -10.64 6.83 2.90
C PHE A 47 -10.70 7.19 1.41
N GLN A 48 -10.92 8.47 1.11
CA GLN A 48 -11.14 8.94 -0.25
C GLN A 48 -12.27 8.15 -0.95
N GLN A 49 -11.96 7.44 -2.04
CA GLN A 49 -12.89 6.62 -2.80
C GLN A 49 -12.94 5.15 -2.33
N PHE A 50 -12.23 4.80 -1.25
CA PHE A 50 -12.19 3.46 -0.69
C PHE A 50 -13.09 3.36 0.54
N TYR A 51 -13.83 2.26 0.64
CA TYR A 51 -14.77 2.01 1.74
C TYR A 51 -14.63 0.57 2.22
N VAL A 52 -14.67 0.35 3.53
CA VAL A 52 -14.66 -1.00 4.11
C VAL A 52 -16.08 -1.38 4.52
N ILE A 53 -16.55 -2.53 4.04
CA ILE A 53 -17.85 -3.10 4.43
C ILE A 53 -17.65 -4.48 5.05
N ALA A 54 -18.54 -4.85 5.98
CA ALA A 54 -18.67 -6.22 6.45
C ALA A 54 -19.65 -6.98 5.55
N HIS A 55 -19.40 -8.27 5.33
CA HIS A 55 -20.32 -9.15 4.62
C HIS A 55 -20.31 -10.57 5.21
N ASP A 56 -21.39 -11.31 5.01
CA ASP A 56 -21.53 -12.72 5.42
C ASP A 56 -21.59 -13.70 4.23
N LEU A 57 -21.38 -13.17 3.00
CA LEU A 57 -21.37 -13.96 1.78
C LEU A 57 -20.37 -15.12 1.83
N ASP A 58 -20.78 -16.24 1.23
CA ASP A 58 -19.89 -17.38 1.01
C ASP A 58 -18.90 -17.13 -0.12
N GLU A 59 -18.06 -18.13 -0.39
CA GLU A 59 -17.08 -18.11 -1.47
C GLU A 59 -17.71 -17.94 -2.85
N SER A 60 -19.00 -18.23 -3.02
CA SER A 60 -19.68 -18.13 -4.29
C SER A 60 -20.36 -16.77 -4.52
N GLY A 61 -20.49 -15.96 -3.47
CA GLY A 61 -21.26 -14.72 -3.45
C GLY A 61 -20.73 -13.62 -4.37
N ASP A 62 -21.65 -12.77 -4.83
CA ASP A 62 -21.35 -11.60 -5.66
C ASP A 62 -21.03 -10.40 -4.77
N LEU A 63 -19.74 -10.23 -4.46
CA LEU A 63 -19.25 -9.13 -3.64
C LEU A 63 -19.41 -7.76 -4.31
N ASN A 64 -19.50 -7.70 -5.64
CA ASN A 64 -19.74 -6.45 -6.32
C ASN A 64 -21.18 -5.97 -6.09
N ALA A 65 -22.14 -6.88 -6.26
CA ALA A 65 -23.54 -6.59 -5.95
C ALA A 65 -23.76 -6.24 -4.47
N GLU A 66 -23.01 -6.86 -3.56
CA GLU A 66 -23.04 -6.53 -2.13
C GLU A 66 -22.52 -5.11 -1.84
N CYS A 67 -21.42 -4.70 -2.48
CA CYS A 67 -20.90 -3.33 -2.37
C CYS A 67 -21.93 -2.30 -2.86
N GLU A 68 -22.56 -2.55 -4.02
CA GLU A 68 -23.62 -1.69 -4.57
C GLU A 68 -24.86 -1.65 -3.67
N LEU A 69 -25.24 -2.78 -3.08
CA LEU A 69 -26.39 -2.87 -2.16
C LEU A 69 -26.14 -2.12 -0.84
N GLN A 70 -24.92 -2.21 -0.30
CA GLN A 70 -24.57 -1.57 0.95
C GLN A 70 -24.31 -0.08 0.79
N LEU A 71 -23.58 0.33 -0.24
CA LEU A 71 -23.09 1.71 -0.39
C LEU A 71 -23.81 2.52 -1.47
N GLY A 72 -24.68 1.88 -2.24
CA GLY A 72 -25.45 2.50 -3.33
C GLY A 72 -24.75 2.40 -4.69
N GLY A 73 -25.47 2.81 -5.73
CA GLY A 73 -24.95 2.82 -7.10
C GLY A 73 -23.70 3.68 -7.26
N GLY A 74 -22.78 3.25 -8.14
CA GLY A 74 -21.52 3.95 -8.41
C GLY A 74 -20.33 3.50 -7.54
N VAL A 75 -20.57 2.58 -6.61
CA VAL A 75 -19.54 1.87 -5.85
C VAL A 75 -19.46 0.43 -6.35
N ARG A 76 -18.25 -0.11 -6.44
CA ARG A 76 -17.99 -1.51 -6.82
C ARG A 76 -17.01 -2.15 -5.85
N LEU A 77 -16.78 -3.45 -5.98
CA LEU A 77 -15.63 -4.07 -5.32
C LEU A 77 -14.33 -3.40 -5.82
N ALA A 78 -13.44 -3.05 -4.90
CA ALA A 78 -12.13 -2.51 -5.26
C ALA A 78 -11.31 -3.58 -5.99
N ASP A 79 -10.61 -3.15 -7.02
CA ASP A 79 -9.65 -3.96 -7.76
C ASP A 79 -8.24 -3.63 -7.26
N TRP A 80 -7.35 -4.61 -7.31
CA TRP A 80 -5.93 -4.38 -7.03
C TRP A 80 -5.36 -3.18 -7.82
N ASN A 81 -5.78 -3.04 -9.08
CA ASN A 81 -5.35 -1.93 -9.92
C ASN A 81 -5.80 -0.55 -9.40
N ASP A 82 -6.86 -0.45 -8.59
CA ASP A 82 -7.27 0.81 -7.96
C ASP A 82 -6.26 1.25 -6.89
N ILE A 83 -5.75 0.29 -6.11
CA ILE A 83 -4.76 0.53 -5.05
C ILE A 83 -3.41 0.88 -5.69
N VAL A 84 -3.02 0.17 -6.76
CA VAL A 84 -1.82 0.48 -7.56
C VAL A 84 -1.93 1.88 -8.15
N ALA A 85 -3.06 2.23 -8.78
CA ALA A 85 -3.26 3.55 -9.37
C ALA A 85 -3.20 4.68 -8.32
N TYR A 86 -3.75 4.46 -7.12
CA TYR A 86 -3.62 5.41 -6.01
C TYR A 86 -2.15 5.65 -5.64
N TYR A 87 -1.37 4.57 -5.48
CA TYR A 87 0.04 4.66 -5.12
C TYR A 87 0.90 5.28 -6.22
N GLU A 88 0.76 4.84 -7.47
CA GLU A 88 1.49 5.38 -8.62
C GLU A 88 1.11 6.83 -8.93
N GLY A 89 -0.10 7.25 -8.53
CA GLY A 89 -0.54 8.65 -8.53
C GLY A 89 0.12 9.53 -7.46
N GLY A 90 1.01 8.98 -6.63
CA GLY A 90 1.70 9.67 -5.54
C GLY A 90 0.99 9.59 -4.18
N GLY A 91 -0.02 8.70 -4.04
CA GLY A 91 -0.69 8.45 -2.78
C GLY A 91 0.21 7.78 -1.75
N SER A 92 0.12 8.21 -0.48
CA SER A 92 0.85 7.59 0.64
C SER A 92 0.16 6.30 1.09
N LEU A 93 0.88 5.17 1.12
CA LEU A 93 0.36 3.91 1.65
C LEU A 93 0.09 3.97 3.15
N ASP A 94 0.89 4.73 3.90
CA ASP A 94 0.69 4.89 5.34
C ASP A 94 -0.65 5.60 5.62
N GLU A 95 -0.96 6.66 4.87
CA GLU A 95 -2.23 7.38 4.99
C GLU A 95 -3.40 6.50 4.54
N PHE A 96 -3.23 5.72 3.47
CA PHE A 96 -4.23 4.78 2.99
C PHE A 96 -4.55 3.71 4.04
N ILE A 97 -3.53 3.02 4.56
CA ILE A 97 -3.64 2.00 5.61
C ILE A 97 -4.31 2.56 6.86
N ALA A 98 -3.87 3.74 7.32
CA ALA A 98 -4.46 4.41 8.47
C ALA A 98 -5.92 4.81 8.23
N GLY A 99 -6.22 5.33 7.04
CA GLY A 99 -7.54 5.80 6.64
C GLY A 99 -8.58 4.69 6.58
N ILE A 100 -8.23 3.53 6.02
CA ILE A 100 -9.12 2.35 6.01
C ILE A 100 -9.01 1.52 7.29
N LYS A 101 -8.14 1.92 8.24
CA LYS A 101 -7.87 1.22 9.51
C LYS A 101 -7.47 -0.24 9.32
N MET A 102 -6.62 -0.53 8.33
CA MET A 102 -6.07 -1.87 8.12
C MET A 102 -5.03 -2.17 9.21
N PRO A 103 -5.32 -3.10 10.14
CA PRO A 103 -4.39 -3.46 11.20
C PRO A 103 -3.23 -4.29 10.64
N ILE A 104 -2.16 -4.38 11.43
CA ILE A 104 -1.13 -5.41 11.21
C ILE A 104 -1.71 -6.74 11.68
N ARG A 105 -1.47 -7.80 10.90
CA ARG A 105 -1.85 -9.16 11.25
C ARG A 105 -1.42 -9.55 12.66
N ASP A 106 -2.36 -10.05 13.47
CA ASP A 106 -2.08 -10.37 14.87
C ASP A 106 -1.03 -11.47 15.05
N ASP A 107 -0.96 -12.44 14.12
CA ASP A 107 0.06 -13.48 14.13
C ASP A 107 1.47 -12.95 13.78
N MET A 108 1.55 -11.80 13.12
CA MET A 108 2.81 -11.12 12.81
C MET A 108 3.24 -10.14 13.91
N ARG A 109 2.34 -9.76 14.82
CA ARG A 109 2.62 -8.80 15.90
C ARG A 109 3.84 -9.19 16.75
N PRO A 110 4.02 -10.46 17.20
CA PRO A 110 5.21 -10.85 17.97
C PRO A 110 6.51 -10.68 17.18
N PHE A 111 6.46 -10.90 15.87
CA PHE A 111 7.62 -10.74 15.00
C PHE A 111 8.01 -9.26 14.86
N PHE A 112 7.04 -8.38 14.67
CA PHE A 112 7.27 -6.93 14.66
C PHE A 112 7.78 -6.42 16.00
N GLU A 113 7.21 -6.87 17.11
CA GLU A 113 7.68 -6.52 18.45
C GLU A 113 9.13 -6.96 18.66
N GLN A 114 9.50 -8.16 18.19
CA GLN A 114 10.88 -8.65 18.24
C GLN A 114 11.84 -7.78 17.40
N ILE A 115 11.46 -7.39 16.18
CA ILE A 115 12.27 -6.51 15.33
C ILE A 115 12.46 -5.15 15.98
N VAL A 116 11.37 -4.54 16.47
CA VAL A 116 11.42 -3.24 17.15
C VAL A 116 12.30 -3.32 18.39
N GLN A 117 12.19 -4.39 19.17
CA GLN A 117 13.02 -4.60 20.36
C GLN A 117 14.50 -4.78 19.98
N THR A 118 14.79 -5.59 18.96
CA THR A 118 16.15 -5.80 18.45
C THR A 118 16.77 -4.49 17.96
N ASN A 119 16.00 -3.66 17.25
CA ASN A 119 16.46 -2.35 16.76
C ASN A 119 16.69 -1.36 17.91
N LYS A 120 15.84 -1.37 18.95
CA LYS A 120 16.07 -0.56 20.17
C LYS A 120 17.36 -0.98 20.89
N GLU A 121 17.62 -2.29 20.99
CA GLU A 121 18.84 -2.82 21.60
C GLU A 121 20.09 -2.47 20.78
N LYS A 122 20.00 -2.57 19.45
CA LYS A 122 21.05 -2.13 18.52
C LYS A 122 21.30 -0.62 18.62
N ALA A 123 20.26 0.21 18.67
CA ALA A 123 20.39 1.65 18.83
C ALA A 123 21.01 2.03 20.20
N ALA A 124 20.60 1.33 21.27
CA ALA A 124 21.18 1.52 22.59
C ALA A 124 22.66 1.12 22.65
N SER A 125 23.06 0.04 21.96
CA SER A 125 24.46 -0.41 21.91
C SER A 125 25.36 0.48 21.04
N LYS A 126 24.80 1.09 19.98
CA LYS A 126 25.50 2.04 19.08
C LYS A 126 25.94 3.33 19.81
N SER A 127 25.30 3.68 20.93
CA SER A 127 25.64 4.88 21.73
C SER A 127 27.02 4.86 22.42
N ASN A 128 27.75 3.74 22.38
CA ASN A 128 29.07 3.59 23.00
C ASN A 128 30.25 3.48 22.01
N ILE A 129 30.02 3.63 20.70
CA ILE A 129 31.07 3.55 19.69
C ILE A 129 31.27 4.93 19.04
N THR A 130 32.11 5.76 19.66
CA THR A 130 32.67 6.96 19.02
C THR A 130 33.78 6.56 18.05
N SER A 131 33.39 6.18 16.84
CA SER A 131 34.26 6.27 15.66
C SER A 131 33.62 7.26 14.69
N THR A 132 34.35 8.31 14.35
CA THR A 132 33.95 9.32 13.37
C THR A 132 33.67 8.66 12.02
N PRO A 133 32.49 8.90 11.39
CA PRO A 133 32.19 8.36 10.08
C PRO A 133 32.89 9.22 9.03
N GLU A 134 34.01 8.73 8.51
CA GLU A 134 34.30 9.02 7.12
C GLU A 134 33.22 8.29 6.32
N THR A 135 32.47 9.04 5.52
CA THR A 135 31.44 8.56 4.59
C THR A 135 32.10 7.62 3.57
N TYR A 136 32.28 6.37 3.96
CA TYR A 136 32.62 5.31 3.03
C TYR A 136 31.34 4.89 2.32
N ASP A 137 31.32 4.97 0.98
CA ASP A 137 30.23 4.40 0.18
C ASP A 137 30.17 2.89 0.47
N ASP A 138 29.01 2.35 0.85
CA ASP A 138 28.75 0.96 1.28
C ASP A 138 28.85 -0.08 0.13
N GLU A 139 29.74 0.15 -0.82
CA GLU A 139 29.89 -0.63 -2.04
C GLU A 139 31.21 -1.44 -1.99
N TYR A 140 31.07 -2.76 -2.03
CA TYR A 140 32.20 -3.69 -1.87
C TYR A 140 32.46 -4.41 -3.19
N ARG A 141 33.66 -4.22 -3.78
CA ARG A 141 33.99 -4.78 -5.10
C ARG A 141 34.05 -6.31 -5.07
N ILE A 142 33.47 -6.93 -6.09
CA ILE A 142 33.41 -8.37 -6.34
C ILE A 142 33.49 -8.65 -7.85
N SER A 143 33.59 -9.93 -8.25
CA SER A 143 33.35 -10.37 -9.63
C SER A 143 31.94 -10.96 -9.81
N LEU A 144 31.49 -11.08 -11.05
CA LEU A 144 30.36 -11.91 -11.45
C LEU A 144 30.82 -12.86 -12.56
N ASP A 145 30.71 -14.17 -12.34
CA ASP A 145 31.17 -15.21 -13.25
C ASP A 145 32.64 -15.02 -13.66
N GLY A 146 33.47 -14.62 -12.70
CA GLY A 146 34.90 -14.28 -12.90
C GLY A 146 35.15 -12.96 -13.63
N ASN A 147 34.11 -12.23 -14.05
CA ASN A 147 34.25 -10.93 -14.69
C ASN A 147 34.17 -9.80 -13.65
N LEU A 148 35.18 -8.94 -13.64
CA LEU A 148 35.21 -7.76 -12.77
C LEU A 148 34.34 -6.60 -13.28
N ARG A 149 33.93 -6.65 -14.55
CA ARG A 149 33.27 -5.54 -15.23
C ARG A 149 31.97 -5.95 -15.89
N TYR A 150 30.99 -5.06 -15.79
CA TYR A 150 29.71 -5.23 -16.44
C TYR A 150 29.82 -4.97 -17.95
N ALA A 151 29.52 -5.98 -18.77
CA ALA A 151 29.31 -5.88 -20.22
C ALA A 151 30.39 -5.09 -21.00
N ASN A 152 31.68 -5.28 -20.68
CA ASN A 152 32.82 -4.54 -21.24
C ASN A 152 32.76 -3.02 -21.07
N THR A 153 31.92 -2.53 -20.16
CA THR A 153 31.88 -1.11 -19.78
C THR A 153 32.99 -0.80 -18.78
N GLY A 154 33.20 0.49 -18.48
CA GLY A 154 34.02 0.92 -17.34
C GLY A 154 33.32 0.76 -15.98
N ARG A 155 32.26 -0.04 -15.87
CA ARG A 155 31.54 -0.27 -14.61
C ARG A 155 32.05 -1.54 -13.94
N HIS A 156 32.30 -1.47 -12.64
CA HIS A 156 32.70 -2.59 -11.81
C HIS A 156 31.52 -3.19 -11.08
N TYR A 157 31.51 -4.50 -10.89
CA TYR A 157 30.56 -5.13 -9.99
C TYR A 157 30.91 -4.82 -8.53
N PHE A 158 29.86 -4.64 -7.73
CA PHE A 158 29.98 -4.50 -6.29
C PHE A 158 28.76 -5.14 -5.63
N VAL A 159 28.92 -5.56 -4.38
CA VAL A 159 27.81 -5.89 -3.50
C VAL A 159 27.51 -4.69 -2.62
N GLY A 160 26.24 -4.32 -2.52
CA GLY A 160 25.74 -3.27 -1.63
C GLY A 160 24.78 -3.87 -0.60
N ARG A 161 24.90 -3.42 0.65
CA ARG A 161 23.90 -3.70 1.69
C ARG A 161 22.75 -2.70 1.55
N HIS A 162 21.52 -3.19 1.53
CA HIS A 162 20.34 -2.33 1.45
C HIS A 162 19.28 -2.61 2.52
N ASP A 163 19.47 -3.62 3.38
CA ASP A 163 18.54 -3.91 4.48
C ASP A 163 17.08 -4.00 4.03
N HIS A 164 16.88 -4.66 2.88
CA HIS A 164 15.59 -4.81 2.19
C HIS A 164 15.01 -3.53 1.57
N ILE A 165 15.69 -2.39 1.69
CA ILE A 165 15.28 -1.10 1.14
C ILE A 165 16.26 -0.69 0.04
N LYS A 166 16.05 -1.21 -1.17
CA LYS A 166 16.86 -0.85 -2.34
C LYS A 166 16.63 0.62 -2.71
N PRO A 167 17.68 1.45 -2.86
CA PRO A 167 17.53 2.84 -3.27
C PRO A 167 16.87 2.98 -4.66
N PRO A 168 15.99 3.99 -4.86
CA PRO A 168 15.44 4.27 -6.18
C PRO A 168 16.53 4.53 -7.23
N GLY A 169 16.40 3.90 -8.39
CA GLY A 169 17.37 4.02 -9.49
C GLY A 169 18.67 3.23 -9.29
N PHE A 170 18.79 2.45 -8.21
CA PHE A 170 19.88 1.49 -8.06
C PHE A 170 19.75 0.41 -9.14
N LEU A 171 20.82 0.23 -9.91
CA LEU A 171 20.89 -0.73 -11.00
C LEU A 171 21.39 -2.08 -10.48
N ASP A 172 20.49 -2.85 -9.89
CA ASP A 172 20.75 -4.22 -9.46
C ASP A 172 20.74 -5.18 -10.65
N HIS A 173 21.73 -6.05 -10.68
CA HIS A 173 21.83 -7.18 -11.59
C HIS A 173 21.29 -8.46 -10.96
N ASP A 174 21.34 -8.53 -9.63
CA ASP A 174 20.82 -9.64 -8.82
C ASP A 174 20.64 -9.19 -7.36
N ASN A 175 19.91 -9.95 -6.55
CA ASN A 175 19.76 -9.69 -5.11
C ASN A 175 19.57 -10.97 -4.29
N LEU A 176 19.97 -10.91 -3.02
CA LEU A 176 19.75 -11.95 -2.03
C LEU A 176 18.85 -11.45 -0.92
N ASN A 177 17.98 -12.36 -0.46
CA ASN A 177 17.03 -12.14 0.62
C ASN A 177 16.28 -10.80 0.46
N ASN A 178 15.58 -10.61 -0.65
CA ASN A 178 14.78 -9.42 -0.91
C ASN A 178 15.58 -8.11 -0.74
N ASN A 179 16.68 -7.97 -1.49
CA ASN A 179 17.60 -6.82 -1.39
C ASN A 179 18.17 -6.58 0.02
N GLN A 180 18.40 -7.62 0.82
CA GLN A 180 19.29 -7.45 1.96
C GLN A 180 20.70 -7.12 1.48
N LEU A 181 21.15 -7.89 0.47
CA LEU A 181 22.32 -7.60 -0.36
C LEU A 181 21.90 -7.55 -1.83
N SER A 182 22.43 -6.60 -2.59
CA SER A 182 22.23 -6.52 -4.03
C SER A 182 23.55 -6.45 -4.77
N LEU A 183 23.59 -7.09 -5.94
CA LEU A 183 24.68 -7.00 -6.89
C LEU A 183 24.46 -5.78 -7.77
N GLY A 184 25.29 -4.74 -7.63
CA GLY A 184 25.25 -3.54 -8.44
C GLY A 184 26.40 -3.45 -9.45
N SER A 185 26.42 -2.37 -10.23
CA SER A 185 27.66 -1.95 -10.91
C SER A 185 27.77 -0.44 -11.10
N TRP A 186 28.97 0.15 -10.98
CA TRP A 186 29.15 1.61 -11.10
C TRP A 186 30.53 2.00 -11.65
N ARG A 187 30.69 3.27 -12.09
CA ARG A 187 31.96 3.84 -12.59
C ARG A 187 32.66 4.64 -11.48
N GLY A 188 34.00 4.62 -11.43
CA GLY A 188 34.79 5.66 -10.77
C GLY A 188 34.67 5.77 -9.25
N ARG A 189 34.24 4.73 -8.54
CA ARG A 189 34.23 4.71 -7.06
C ARG A 189 35.34 3.81 -6.54
N GLY A 190 36.34 4.41 -5.88
CA GLY A 190 37.26 3.68 -5.01
C GLY A 190 36.49 3.09 -3.82
N GLY A 191 36.92 1.95 -3.31
CA GLY A 191 36.18 1.26 -2.24
C GLY A 191 36.88 0.00 -1.79
N TYR A 192 36.25 -0.72 -0.87
CA TYR A 192 36.75 -1.99 -0.36
C TYR A 192 36.59 -3.11 -1.39
N ALA A 193 37.40 -4.16 -1.25
CA ALA A 193 37.24 -5.39 -2.00
C ALA A 193 36.99 -6.55 -1.03
N ILE A 194 36.08 -7.46 -1.40
CA ILE A 194 35.89 -8.72 -0.69
C ILE A 194 36.74 -9.77 -1.39
N CYS A 195 37.75 -10.28 -0.71
CA CYS A 195 38.53 -11.41 -1.16
C CYS A 195 37.93 -12.72 -0.66
N TYR A 196 38.11 -13.80 -1.43
CA TYR A 196 37.69 -15.15 -1.09
C TYR A 196 38.90 -16.08 -1.01
N GLY A 197 39.02 -16.83 0.09
CA GLY A 197 40.11 -17.77 0.32
C GLY A 197 40.09 -18.38 1.73
N GLU A 198 40.99 -19.33 2.01
CA GLU A 198 41.17 -19.87 3.35
C GLU A 198 42.43 -19.28 4.01
N PHE A 199 42.29 -18.79 5.23
CA PHE A 199 43.44 -18.38 6.04
C PHE A 199 44.31 -19.59 6.35
N ASN A 200 45.61 -19.44 6.12
CA ASN A 200 46.59 -20.45 6.50
C ASN A 200 47.84 -19.80 7.10
N GLU A 201 48.78 -20.62 7.54
CA GLU A 201 50.03 -20.17 8.16
C GLU A 201 50.94 -19.31 7.25
N ASN A 202 50.66 -19.27 5.94
CA ASN A 202 51.40 -18.50 4.95
C ASN A 202 50.69 -17.20 4.53
N THR A 203 49.54 -16.87 5.12
CA THR A 203 48.85 -15.59 4.86
C THR A 203 49.69 -14.42 5.40
N THR A 204 50.10 -13.51 4.51
CA THR A 204 51.08 -12.46 4.82
C THR A 204 50.47 -11.17 5.37
N GLY A 205 49.17 -10.94 5.19
CA GLY A 205 48.49 -9.72 5.66
C GLY A 205 47.30 -9.98 6.57
N VAL A 206 46.84 -8.90 7.19
CA VAL A 206 45.70 -8.89 8.11
C VAL A 206 44.55 -8.13 7.45
N PRO A 207 43.44 -8.78 7.11
CA PRO A 207 42.28 -8.15 6.52
C PRO A 207 41.60 -7.25 7.55
N LEU A 208 40.87 -6.25 7.09
CA LEU A 208 40.10 -5.34 7.95
C LEU A 208 39.01 -6.05 8.73
N ALA A 209 38.39 -7.03 8.08
CA ALA A 209 37.35 -7.86 8.63
C ALA A 209 37.38 -9.23 7.94
N SER A 210 36.86 -10.24 8.60
CA SER A 210 36.84 -11.60 8.07
C SER A 210 35.64 -12.35 8.59
N PHE A 211 35.01 -13.09 7.69
CA PHE A 211 33.91 -13.96 7.99
C PHE A 211 34.01 -15.22 7.14
N GLN A 212 34.31 -16.34 7.80
CA GLN A 212 34.60 -17.61 7.12
C GLN A 212 35.67 -17.43 6.04
N LYS A 213 35.32 -17.68 4.78
CA LYS A 213 36.20 -17.57 3.60
C LYS A 213 36.22 -16.18 2.96
N PHE A 214 35.48 -15.23 3.52
CA PHE A 214 35.36 -13.87 2.99
C PHE A 214 36.18 -12.91 3.84
N HIS A 215 36.95 -12.06 3.16
CA HIS A 215 37.92 -11.18 3.80
C HIS A 215 37.88 -9.80 3.19
N LEU A 216 37.69 -8.78 4.03
CA LEU A 216 37.60 -7.40 3.59
C LEU A 216 38.99 -6.76 3.59
N ILE A 217 39.37 -6.11 2.49
CA ILE A 217 40.58 -5.30 2.41
C ILE A 217 40.25 -3.86 2.00
N ALA A 218 40.92 -2.88 2.62
CA ALA A 218 40.84 -1.48 2.21
C ALA A 218 41.89 -1.21 1.16
N HIS A 219 41.48 -0.62 0.05
CA HIS A 219 42.43 -0.01 -0.85
C HIS A 219 41.75 1.08 -1.69
N ASN A 220 42.48 2.17 -1.97
CA ASN A 220 42.03 3.12 -2.99
C ASN A 220 42.28 2.48 -4.35
N LEU A 221 41.28 1.75 -4.86
CA LEU A 221 41.44 0.95 -6.04
C LEU A 221 41.17 1.77 -7.29
N ASP A 222 42.18 1.86 -8.15
CA ASP A 222 41.96 2.15 -9.54
C ASP A 222 40.90 1.18 -10.07
N GLU A 223 39.91 1.71 -10.78
CA GLU A 223 38.91 0.90 -11.49
C GLU A 223 39.60 0.00 -12.53
N TYR A 224 40.81 0.33 -12.98
CA TYR A 224 41.59 -0.52 -13.88
C TYR A 224 42.53 -1.52 -13.20
N GLY A 225 42.57 -1.57 -11.86
CA GLY A 225 43.49 -2.42 -11.11
C GLY A 225 43.19 -3.92 -11.20
N ASP A 226 44.24 -4.74 -11.09
CA ASP A 226 44.14 -6.19 -10.94
C ASP A 226 43.72 -6.55 -9.50
N LEU A 227 42.42 -6.73 -9.29
CA LEU A 227 41.86 -7.04 -7.97
C LEU A 227 42.24 -8.43 -7.47
N ASN A 228 42.52 -9.39 -8.37
CA ASN A 228 43.01 -10.69 -7.96
C ASN A 228 44.46 -10.58 -7.46
N GLY A 229 45.32 -9.92 -8.24
CA GLY A 229 46.69 -9.63 -7.84
C GLY A 229 46.76 -8.85 -6.52
N LEU A 230 45.80 -7.95 -6.27
CA LEU A 230 45.67 -7.25 -4.99
C LEU A 230 45.34 -8.22 -3.84
N CYS A 231 44.27 -9.02 -3.95
CA CYS A 231 43.93 -10.01 -2.92
C CYS A 231 45.11 -10.95 -2.64
N GLN A 232 45.86 -11.34 -3.68
CA GLN A 232 47.04 -12.18 -3.55
C GLN A 232 48.22 -11.47 -2.87
N THR A 233 48.42 -10.19 -3.18
CA THR A 233 49.49 -9.39 -2.57
C THR A 233 49.21 -9.14 -1.09
N GLU A 234 47.96 -8.82 -0.75
CA GLU A 234 47.55 -8.47 0.61
C GLU A 234 47.39 -9.72 1.49
N LEU A 235 46.79 -10.80 0.98
CA LEU A 235 46.40 -11.96 1.80
C LEU A 235 47.15 -13.25 1.44
N GLY A 236 47.88 -13.27 0.33
CA GLY A 236 48.68 -14.42 -0.14
C GLY A 236 48.10 -15.10 -1.39
N GLU A 237 48.92 -15.92 -2.05
CA GLU A 237 48.64 -16.45 -3.41
C GLU A 237 47.34 -17.27 -3.54
N ASN A 238 46.81 -17.81 -2.45
CA ASN A 238 45.57 -18.60 -2.46
C ASN A 238 44.28 -17.78 -2.41
N PHE A 239 44.38 -16.45 -2.33
CA PHE A 239 43.22 -15.56 -2.31
C PHE A 239 42.91 -15.06 -3.72
N ARG A 240 41.63 -14.80 -3.97
CA ARG A 240 41.12 -14.14 -5.17
C ARG A 240 40.06 -13.12 -4.79
N ILE A 241 39.63 -12.28 -5.73
CA ILE A 241 38.40 -11.51 -5.54
C ILE A 241 37.23 -12.48 -5.33
N ALA A 242 36.35 -12.17 -4.38
CA ALA A 242 35.11 -12.91 -4.20
C ALA A 242 34.22 -12.72 -5.44
N ASP A 243 33.58 -13.80 -5.86
CA ASP A 243 32.58 -13.79 -6.91
C ASP A 243 31.20 -13.72 -6.26
N TRP A 244 30.25 -13.08 -6.94
CA TRP A 244 28.85 -13.07 -6.51
C TRP A 244 28.33 -14.48 -6.25
N ASN A 245 28.72 -15.45 -7.09
CA ASN A 245 28.32 -16.84 -6.92
C ASN A 245 28.86 -17.47 -5.62
N ASP A 246 29.97 -16.98 -5.05
CA ASP A 246 30.45 -17.44 -3.74
C ASP A 246 29.49 -17.03 -2.63
N ILE A 247 28.97 -15.80 -2.70
CA ILE A 247 28.02 -15.25 -1.72
C ILE A 247 26.66 -15.95 -1.86
N VAL A 248 26.20 -16.16 -3.09
CA VAL A 248 24.99 -16.92 -3.41
C VAL A 248 25.08 -18.36 -2.89
N ALA A 249 26.21 -19.04 -3.10
CA ALA A 249 26.44 -20.39 -2.59
C ALA A 249 26.44 -20.42 -1.05
N PHE A 250 27.15 -19.50 -0.40
CA PHE A 250 27.13 -19.36 1.05
C PHE A 250 25.69 -19.24 1.60
N TYR A 251 24.86 -18.41 0.99
CA TYR A 251 23.48 -18.22 1.41
C TYR A 251 22.63 -19.48 1.19
N HIS A 252 22.73 -20.12 0.01
CA HIS A 252 21.97 -21.32 -0.30
C HIS A 252 22.38 -22.56 0.51
N ASP A 253 23.62 -22.61 0.99
CA ASP A 253 24.11 -23.64 1.91
C ASP A 253 23.65 -23.40 3.36
N GLY A 254 22.76 -22.43 3.58
CA GLY A 254 22.19 -22.11 4.90
C GLY A 254 22.95 -21.04 5.67
N GLY A 255 23.86 -20.32 5.03
CA GLY A 255 24.57 -19.19 5.60
C GLY A 255 23.65 -18.01 5.93
N SER A 256 23.86 -17.39 7.08
CA SER A 256 23.14 -16.18 7.50
C SER A 256 23.76 -14.92 6.87
N LEU A 257 22.97 -14.16 6.10
CA LEU A 257 23.43 -12.88 5.53
C LEU A 257 23.67 -11.82 6.61
N ASP A 258 22.93 -11.86 7.73
CA ASP A 258 23.17 -10.98 8.87
C ASP A 258 24.57 -11.22 9.47
N ASP A 259 24.95 -12.50 9.64
CA ASP A 259 26.26 -12.87 10.17
C ASP A 259 27.37 -12.51 9.18
N PHE A 260 27.12 -12.69 7.88
CA PHE A 260 28.03 -12.28 6.81
C PHE A 260 28.29 -10.77 6.84
N ILE A 261 27.22 -9.97 6.85
CA ILE A 261 27.27 -8.50 6.93
C ILE A 261 28.01 -8.06 8.18
N ALA A 262 27.65 -8.62 9.35
CA ALA A 262 28.27 -8.27 10.62
C ALA A 262 29.75 -8.68 10.68
N GLY A 263 30.07 -9.88 10.20
CA GLY A 263 31.43 -10.43 10.20
C GLY A 263 32.39 -9.69 9.28
N LEU A 264 31.91 -9.25 8.12
CA LEU A 264 32.66 -8.37 7.22
C LEU A 264 32.62 -6.90 7.64
N ARG A 265 31.86 -6.56 8.69
CA ARG A 265 31.63 -5.18 9.14
C ARG A 265 31.15 -4.29 7.99
N MET A 266 30.27 -4.83 7.15
CA MET A 266 29.67 -4.05 6.09
C MET A 266 28.84 -2.95 6.74
N ALA A 267 29.31 -1.70 6.56
CA ALA A 267 28.70 -0.54 7.18
C ALA A 267 27.20 -0.50 6.90
N GLU A 268 26.44 -0.17 7.95
CA GLU A 268 25.10 0.35 7.72
C GLU A 268 25.28 1.64 6.98
N ARG A 269 24.56 1.78 5.86
CA ARG A 269 24.33 3.09 5.28
C ARG A 269 23.77 3.94 6.40
N GLU A 270 24.60 4.82 6.98
CA GLU A 270 24.05 5.93 7.74
C GLU A 270 23.23 6.66 6.70
N GLU A 271 21.91 6.46 6.75
CA GLU A 271 20.97 7.34 6.12
C GLU A 271 21.43 8.72 6.58
N ILE A 272 22.04 9.48 5.68
CA ILE A 272 22.42 10.86 5.94
C ILE A 272 21.09 11.45 6.34
N ALA A 273 20.87 11.61 7.64
CA ALA A 273 19.77 12.35 8.17
C ALA A 273 19.92 13.68 7.48
N LEU A 274 19.06 13.91 6.47
CA LEU A 274 19.04 15.17 5.75
C LEU A 274 19.05 16.21 6.86
N PRO A 275 20.07 17.08 6.93
CA PRO A 275 20.27 17.93 8.08
C PRO A 275 18.94 18.59 8.34
N GLU A 276 18.36 18.30 9.51
CA GLU A 276 17.02 18.72 9.87
C GLU A 276 16.90 20.20 9.47
N MET A 277 16.25 20.47 8.35
CA MET A 277 15.93 21.83 7.96
C MET A 277 14.86 22.23 8.96
N GLY A 278 15.35 22.80 10.05
CA GLY A 278 14.64 22.99 11.29
C GLY A 278 13.30 23.65 11.07
N LEU A 279 12.25 22.86 11.28
CA LEU A 279 11.15 23.28 12.12
C LEU A 279 10.86 22.11 13.06
N PRO A 280 10.92 22.30 14.38
CA PRO A 280 10.52 21.27 15.30
C PRO A 280 9.01 21.07 15.10
N ILE A 281 8.63 20.00 14.39
CA ILE A 281 7.31 19.43 14.57
C ILE A 281 7.36 18.81 15.96
N ARG A 282 7.04 19.62 16.98
CA ARG A 282 6.47 19.09 18.21
C ARG A 282 5.19 18.38 17.77
N ILE A 283 5.26 17.07 17.61
CA ILE A 283 4.07 16.24 17.73
C ILE A 283 3.67 16.40 19.20
N ASP A 284 2.74 17.33 19.42
CA ASP A 284 2.09 17.49 20.70
C ASP A 284 1.22 16.27 20.95
N THR A 285 1.81 15.23 21.53
CA THR A 285 1.10 14.02 21.94
C THR A 285 0.13 14.29 23.10
N SER A 286 0.11 15.49 23.68
CA SER A 286 -0.87 15.88 24.70
C SER A 286 -2.26 16.17 24.13
N ASN A 287 -2.40 16.23 22.80
CA ASN A 287 -3.68 16.24 22.08
C ASN A 287 -4.03 14.91 21.39
N ILE A 288 -3.31 13.81 21.67
CA ILE A 288 -3.89 12.47 21.48
C ILE A 288 -4.87 12.27 22.63
N THR A 289 -6.00 12.97 22.55
CA THR A 289 -7.21 12.61 23.29
C THR A 289 -7.42 11.12 23.13
N GLU A 290 -7.61 10.43 24.26
CA GLU A 290 -8.02 9.02 24.31
C GLU A 290 -8.93 8.72 23.13
N MET A 291 -8.46 7.84 22.23
CA MET A 291 -9.29 7.36 21.13
C MET A 291 -10.61 6.86 21.75
N PRO A 292 -11.77 7.32 21.25
CA PRO A 292 -13.05 6.96 21.82
C PRO A 292 -13.16 5.43 21.87
N LYS A 293 -13.43 4.94 23.08
CA LYS A 293 -13.34 3.54 23.53
C LYS A 293 -14.42 2.61 22.96
N GLU A 294 -15.03 2.95 21.83
CA GLU A 294 -16.16 2.20 21.23
C GLU A 294 -16.12 2.15 19.69
N VAL A 295 -14.93 2.17 19.07
CA VAL A 295 -14.79 1.62 17.71
C VAL A 295 -14.42 0.13 17.90
N PRO A 296 -15.08 -0.82 17.22
CA PRO A 296 -14.71 -2.24 17.31
C PRO A 296 -13.20 -2.39 17.06
N ASP A 297 -12.49 -2.94 18.05
CA ASP A 297 -11.05 -3.20 17.99
C ASP A 297 -10.75 -4.01 16.72
N ALA A 298 -10.04 -3.41 15.76
CA ALA A 298 -9.58 -4.00 14.49
C ALA A 298 -10.67 -4.62 13.58
N ILE A 299 -10.80 -4.07 12.37
CA ILE A 299 -11.85 -4.40 11.40
C ILE A 299 -11.42 -5.58 10.49
N ALA A 300 -10.54 -6.46 10.99
CA ALA A 300 -9.75 -7.49 10.30
C ALA A 300 -8.52 -7.03 9.52
N ASP A 301 -7.58 -7.97 9.42
CA ASP A 301 -6.21 -7.78 8.91
C ASP A 301 -6.10 -7.85 7.38
N GLU A 302 -7.18 -8.25 6.72
CA GLU A 302 -7.23 -8.51 5.27
C GLU A 302 -8.60 -8.13 4.71
N TYR A 303 -8.63 -7.50 3.53
CA TYR A 303 -9.87 -7.11 2.85
C TYR A 303 -9.98 -7.79 1.49
N ARG A 304 -11.15 -8.36 1.18
CA ARG A 304 -11.42 -8.95 -0.14
C ARG A 304 -11.45 -7.87 -1.22
N ILE A 305 -10.87 -8.20 -2.35
CA ILE A 305 -10.78 -7.36 -3.55
C ILE A 305 -10.88 -8.23 -4.82
N SER A 306 -10.95 -7.61 -6.00
CA SER A 306 -10.71 -8.30 -7.28
C SER A 306 -9.29 -8.05 -7.79
N LYS A 307 -8.85 -8.87 -8.75
CA LYS A 307 -7.66 -8.62 -9.57
C LYS A 307 -8.08 -8.66 -11.03
N ASP A 308 -7.89 -7.57 -11.77
CA ASP A 308 -8.27 -7.44 -13.18
C ASP A 308 -9.77 -7.73 -13.44
N GLY A 309 -10.62 -7.35 -12.48
CA GLY A 309 -12.06 -7.62 -12.48
C GLY A 309 -12.45 -9.04 -12.07
N GLU A 310 -11.48 -9.93 -11.84
CA GLU A 310 -11.73 -11.30 -11.38
C GLU A 310 -11.70 -11.36 -9.85
N LEU A 311 -12.78 -11.85 -9.25
CA LEU A 311 -12.91 -11.98 -7.81
C LEU A 311 -12.03 -13.11 -7.22
N ARG A 312 -11.72 -14.13 -8.04
CA ARG A 312 -11.14 -15.38 -7.56
C ARG A 312 -9.84 -15.74 -8.24
N TRP A 313 -8.92 -16.23 -7.41
CA TRP A 313 -7.72 -16.92 -7.86
C TRP A 313 -8.00 -18.42 -7.84
N GLN A 314 -8.41 -18.99 -8.98
CA GLN A 314 -8.90 -20.39 -9.08
C GLN A 314 -10.27 -20.61 -8.39
N ILE A 315 -10.78 -21.85 -8.41
CA ILE A 315 -12.20 -22.18 -8.16
C ILE A 315 -12.73 -21.62 -6.82
N ASP A 316 -11.96 -21.73 -5.74
CA ASP A 316 -12.44 -21.49 -4.37
C ASP A 316 -11.63 -20.51 -3.52
N ARG A 317 -10.70 -19.74 -4.12
CA ARG A 317 -9.90 -18.74 -3.37
C ARG A 317 -10.22 -17.34 -3.83
N HIS A 318 -10.43 -16.45 -2.87
CA HIS A 318 -10.67 -15.02 -3.12
C HIS A 318 -9.36 -14.28 -3.06
N TYR A 319 -9.23 -13.24 -3.88
CA TYR A 319 -8.17 -12.26 -3.68
C TYR A 319 -8.45 -11.42 -2.42
N PHE A 320 -7.39 -11.04 -1.75
CA PHE A 320 -7.44 -10.08 -0.66
C PHE A 320 -6.20 -9.21 -0.66
N VAL A 321 -6.31 -8.04 -0.05
CA VAL A 321 -5.17 -7.16 0.28
C VAL A 321 -4.92 -7.22 1.78
N GLY A 322 -3.65 -7.39 2.15
CA GLY A 322 -3.19 -7.39 3.54
C GLY A 322 -1.94 -6.53 3.74
N ARG A 323 -1.78 -6.00 4.95
CA ARG A 323 -0.62 -5.21 5.39
C ARG A 323 0.47 -6.12 5.94
N HIS A 324 1.69 -6.00 5.43
CA HIS A 324 2.83 -6.84 5.82
C HIS A 324 4.10 -6.08 6.21
N GLU A 325 4.10 -4.74 6.26
CA GLU A 325 5.24 -3.91 6.73
C GLU A 325 6.61 -4.35 6.21
N HIS A 326 6.68 -4.65 4.92
CA HIS A 326 7.88 -5.09 4.22
C HIS A 326 8.37 -6.51 4.52
N ILE A 327 7.55 -7.31 5.19
CA ILE A 327 7.90 -8.66 5.62
C ILE A 327 6.79 -9.62 5.18
N LYS A 328 7.00 -10.27 4.03
CA LYS A 328 6.09 -11.32 3.57
C LYS A 328 6.07 -12.48 4.58
N PRO A 329 4.90 -12.88 5.12
CA PRO A 329 4.81 -14.01 6.01
C PRO A 329 5.23 -15.33 5.32
N PRO A 330 5.93 -16.25 6.00
CA PRO A 330 6.27 -17.55 5.43
C PRO A 330 5.02 -18.34 5.02
N GLY A 331 5.02 -18.89 3.81
CA GLY A 331 3.87 -19.66 3.28
C GLY A 331 2.69 -18.80 2.82
N PHE A 332 2.79 -17.46 2.91
CA PHE A 332 1.83 -16.56 2.31
C PHE A 332 1.91 -16.66 0.79
N LEU A 333 0.76 -16.85 0.16
CA LEU A 333 0.68 -16.93 -1.29
C LEU A 333 0.43 -15.53 -1.86
N ASP A 334 1.52 -14.85 -2.19
CA ASP A 334 1.50 -13.53 -2.84
C ASP A 334 1.32 -13.66 -4.36
N HIS A 335 0.42 -12.84 -4.90
CA HIS A 335 0.22 -12.67 -6.34
C HIS A 335 0.78 -11.35 -6.86
N ASP A 336 0.99 -10.39 -5.96
CA ASP A 336 1.58 -9.07 -6.21
C ASP A 336 1.87 -8.35 -4.89
N HIS A 337 2.64 -7.25 -4.92
CA HIS A 337 2.88 -6.39 -3.76
C HIS A 337 3.15 -4.94 -4.15
N ILE A 338 2.88 -4.01 -3.24
CA ILE A 338 3.24 -2.59 -3.37
C ILE A 338 4.25 -2.22 -2.29
N ASN A 339 5.23 -1.40 -2.68
CA ASN A 339 6.28 -0.89 -1.81
C ASN A 339 6.96 -2.00 -1.01
N ASN A 340 7.54 -2.98 -1.72
CA ASN A 340 8.24 -4.11 -1.12
C ASN A 340 7.44 -4.78 0.00
N TYR A 341 6.28 -5.36 -0.27
CA TYR A 341 5.42 -6.01 0.75
C TYR A 341 4.92 -5.10 1.88
N GLN A 342 4.83 -3.78 1.71
CA GLN A 342 4.05 -2.98 2.65
C GLN A 342 2.56 -3.38 2.58
N LEU A 343 2.05 -3.46 1.35
CA LEU A 343 0.78 -4.12 1.02
C LEU A 343 1.04 -5.30 0.09
N THR A 344 0.26 -6.36 0.25
CA THR A 344 0.38 -7.58 -0.55
C THR A 344 -0.98 -8.02 -1.04
N LEU A 345 -1.03 -8.42 -2.31
CA LEU A 345 -2.16 -9.11 -2.91
C LEU A 345 -2.02 -10.61 -2.64
N GLY A 346 -2.87 -11.16 -1.78
CA GLY A 346 -2.91 -12.58 -1.45
C GLY A 346 -4.12 -13.29 -2.06
N SER A 347 -4.22 -14.60 -1.83
CA SER A 347 -5.50 -15.30 -1.97
C SER A 347 -5.71 -16.37 -0.89
N TRP A 348 -6.95 -16.52 -0.41
CA TRP A 348 -7.28 -17.46 0.68
C TRP A 348 -8.69 -18.06 0.52
N ARG A 349 -8.97 -19.14 1.26
CA ARG A 349 -10.28 -19.81 1.34
C ARG A 349 -11.03 -19.36 2.58
N GLY A 350 -12.30 -18.98 2.45
CA GLY A 350 -13.12 -18.69 3.63
C GLY A 350 -14.44 -17.99 3.28
N LYS A 351 -15.31 -17.94 4.28
CA LYS A 351 -16.63 -17.30 4.22
C LYS A 351 -16.66 -16.00 5.03
N GLY A 352 -17.40 -15.01 4.54
CA GLY A 352 -17.59 -13.72 5.19
C GLY A 352 -16.32 -12.89 5.31
N GLY A 353 -16.37 -11.90 6.19
CA GLY A 353 -15.27 -11.00 6.51
C GLY A 353 -15.55 -9.60 6.00
N TYR A 354 -14.51 -8.98 5.44
CA TYR A 354 -14.55 -7.59 5.03
C TYR A 354 -14.14 -7.47 3.56
N ALA A 355 -14.80 -6.56 2.86
CA ALA A 355 -14.49 -6.24 1.48
C ALA A 355 -14.10 -4.77 1.38
N LEU A 356 -13.11 -4.50 0.53
CA LEU A 356 -12.75 -3.14 0.17
C LEU A 356 -13.55 -2.77 -1.08
N ALA A 357 -14.40 -1.77 -0.97
CA ALA A 357 -15.17 -1.21 -2.05
C ALA A 357 -14.48 0.06 -2.58
N TYR A 358 -14.69 0.37 -3.85
CA TYR A 358 -14.14 1.54 -4.53
C TYR A 358 -15.20 2.26 -5.37
N GLY A 359 -15.25 3.58 -5.28
CA GLY A 359 -16.08 4.40 -6.15
C GLY A 359 -16.46 5.75 -5.57
N ASN A 360 -17.33 6.45 -6.30
CA ASN A 360 -17.92 7.69 -5.81
C ASN A 360 -19.28 7.35 -5.19
N LEU A 361 -19.45 7.62 -3.90
CA LEU A 361 -20.79 7.65 -3.32
C LEU A 361 -21.59 8.70 -4.10
N ILE A 362 -22.67 8.28 -4.74
CA ILE A 362 -23.61 9.23 -5.31
C ILE A 362 -24.19 10.00 -4.13
N ASP A 363 -23.87 11.29 -4.05
CA ASP A 363 -24.46 12.17 -3.04
C ASP A 363 -25.96 12.35 -3.35
N MET A 364 -26.73 11.39 -2.83
CA MET A 364 -28.18 11.33 -2.96
C MET A 364 -28.86 12.53 -2.28
N SER A 365 -28.14 13.28 -1.43
CA SER A 365 -28.68 14.53 -0.87
C SER A 365 -28.98 15.54 -1.98
N ILE A 366 -28.14 15.63 -3.00
CA ILE A 366 -28.34 16.54 -4.14
C ILE A 366 -29.57 16.12 -4.95
N TYR A 367 -29.72 14.83 -5.26
CA TYR A 367 -30.89 14.35 -6.01
C TYR A 367 -32.19 14.51 -5.24
N THR A 368 -32.18 14.26 -3.93
CA THR A 368 -33.34 14.45 -3.07
C THR A 368 -33.73 15.93 -3.01
N VAL A 369 -32.75 16.82 -2.83
CA VAL A 369 -32.97 18.27 -2.84
C VAL A 369 -33.49 18.73 -4.20
N LEU A 370 -32.94 18.24 -5.30
CA LEU A 370 -33.41 18.56 -6.65
C LEU A 370 -34.84 18.05 -6.88
N LEU A 371 -35.17 16.81 -6.49
CA LEU A 371 -36.53 16.27 -6.63
C LEU A 371 -37.54 17.07 -5.82
N VAL A 372 -37.22 17.41 -4.57
CA VAL A 372 -38.07 18.26 -3.73
C VAL A 372 -38.22 19.65 -4.36
N PHE A 373 -37.12 20.25 -4.84
CA PHE A 373 -37.14 21.56 -5.46
C PHE A 373 -37.96 21.57 -6.76
N TYR A 374 -37.77 20.59 -7.65
CA TYR A 374 -38.56 20.43 -8.87
C TYR A 374 -40.05 20.21 -8.55
N GLY A 375 -40.35 19.43 -7.50
CA GLY A 375 -41.71 19.26 -7.00
C GLY A 375 -42.34 20.59 -6.57
N ILE A 376 -41.61 21.40 -5.79
CA ILE A 376 -42.06 22.72 -5.34
C ILE A 376 -42.25 23.68 -6.53
N VAL A 377 -41.27 23.77 -7.43
CA VAL A 377 -41.32 24.65 -8.61
C VAL A 377 -42.50 24.28 -9.51
N LEU A 378 -42.74 22.99 -9.73
CA LEU A 378 -43.89 22.52 -10.50
C LEU A 378 -45.21 22.92 -9.83
N CYS A 379 -45.35 22.72 -8.52
CA CYS A 379 -46.52 23.13 -7.76
C CYS A 379 -46.77 24.65 -7.84
N VAL A 380 -45.73 25.47 -7.67
CA VAL A 380 -45.83 26.94 -7.77
C VAL A 380 -46.23 27.37 -9.18
N THR A 381 -45.59 26.81 -10.20
CA THR A 381 -45.86 27.15 -11.61
C THR A 381 -47.31 26.83 -11.99
N LEU A 382 -47.80 25.64 -11.61
CA LEU A 382 -49.20 25.25 -11.81
C LEU A 382 -50.18 26.17 -11.08
N THR A 383 -49.84 26.59 -9.86
CA THR A 383 -50.63 27.56 -9.07
C THR A 383 -50.72 28.91 -9.78
N ILE A 384 -49.59 29.43 -10.28
CA ILE A 384 -49.53 30.71 -11.01
C ILE A 384 -50.35 30.63 -12.31
N ILE A 385 -50.18 29.58 -13.12
CA ILE A 385 -50.96 29.38 -14.35
C ILE A 385 -52.46 29.41 -14.06
N HIS A 386 -52.88 28.77 -12.97
CA HIS A 386 -54.28 28.72 -12.57
C HIS A 386 -54.82 30.10 -12.12
N ILE A 387 -54.01 30.90 -11.41
CA ILE A 387 -54.36 32.27 -11.02
C ILE A 387 -54.47 33.19 -12.24
N LEU A 388 -53.54 33.08 -13.19
CA LEU A 388 -53.48 33.94 -14.36
C LEU A 388 -54.52 33.61 -15.43
N ASN A 389 -54.97 32.35 -15.50
CA ASN A 389 -55.90 31.90 -16.54
C ASN A 389 -57.08 31.08 -16.00
N PRO A 390 -57.95 31.68 -15.16
CA PRO A 390 -59.04 30.95 -14.49
C PRO A 390 -60.11 30.41 -15.46
N GLY A 391 -60.13 30.88 -16.71
CA GLY A 391 -61.06 30.43 -17.75
C GLY A 391 -60.65 29.13 -18.47
N TRP A 392 -59.42 28.66 -18.29
CA TRP A 392 -58.88 27.53 -19.07
C TRP A 392 -59.41 26.17 -18.60
N LEU A 393 -59.75 26.03 -17.32
CA LEU A 393 -60.25 24.77 -16.73
C LEU A 393 -61.77 24.58 -16.80
N PHE A 394 -62.53 25.58 -17.27
CA PHE A 394 -64.00 25.53 -17.36
C PHE A 394 -64.58 25.77 -18.75
N LYS A 395 -63.78 25.71 -19.82
CA LYS A 395 -64.31 25.64 -21.19
C LYS A 395 -64.79 24.22 -21.51
N GLY A 396 -65.83 23.78 -20.81
CA GLY A 396 -66.46 22.48 -21.00
C GLY A 396 -67.97 22.59 -20.96
N LYS A 397 -68.56 22.72 -22.17
CA LYS A 397 -69.97 22.47 -22.53
C LYS A 397 -71.04 23.28 -21.80
N THR A 398 -71.35 24.45 -22.36
CA THR A 398 -72.75 24.88 -22.49
C THR A 398 -72.99 25.24 -23.96
N GLN A 399 -74.11 24.76 -24.51
CA GLN A 399 -74.57 24.74 -25.92
C GLN A 399 -74.22 23.41 -26.62
N GLU A 400 -75.17 22.54 -26.99
CA GLU A 400 -76.64 22.53 -26.99
C GLU A 400 -77.16 21.16 -26.54
#